data_AF-A0A3N9XAI9-F1
#
_entry.id   AF-A0A3N9XAI9-F1
#
_cell.length_a   1.000
_cell.length_b   1.000
_cell.length_c   1.000
_cell.angle_alpha   90.00
_cell.angle_beta   90.00
_cell.angle_gamma   90.00
#
_symmetry.space_group_name_H-M   'P 1'
#
loop_
_entity.id
_entity.type
_entity.pdbx_description
1 polymer ?
#
loop_
_entity_poly.entity_id
_entity_poly.type
_entity_poly.pdbx_seq_one_letter_code
_entity_poly.pdbx_strand_id
1 'polypeptide(L)'
;MTVGTDTRIAALRTDPAMSLLHRSLDVYYGDAERDARMDAFYSRFVAEGDLVFDVGSHVGDHIASFRRLGARVVAVEPQPLCLRALRAIYADDDQVTLVEAVCGAAPGSTRFHVNSANPTVSTASPDFVRAAE
;
A
#
# COMPACT_ATOMS: atom_id res chain seq x y z
N MET A 1 -8.35 13.15 -1.02
CA MET A 1 -7.99 12.73 0.36
C MET A 1 -8.78 13.56 1.33
N THR A 2 -9.15 13.00 2.48
CA THR A 2 -9.74 13.80 3.57
C THR A 2 -8.62 14.50 4.34
N VAL A 3 -8.92 15.62 4.99
CA VAL A 3 -7.96 16.35 5.85
C VAL A 3 -7.35 15.43 6.93
N GLY A 4 -8.11 14.42 7.37
CA GLY A 4 -7.64 13.41 8.31
C GLY A 4 -6.54 12.51 7.74
N THR A 5 -6.64 12.11 6.47
CA THR A 5 -5.64 11.27 5.79
C THR A 5 -4.29 11.99 5.67
N ASP A 6 -4.30 13.26 5.25
CA ASP A 6 -3.07 14.04 5.05
C ASP A 6 -2.30 14.24 6.35
N THR A 7 -3.03 14.46 7.45
CA THR A 7 -2.45 14.61 8.81
C THR A 7 -1.75 13.32 9.25
N ARG A 8 -2.35 12.16 8.97
CA ARG A 8 -1.77 10.85 9.33
C ARG A 8 -0.51 10.55 8.51
N ILE A 9 -0.53 10.86 7.22
CA ILE A 9 0.65 10.72 6.35
C ILE A 9 1.79 11.62 6.86
N ALA A 10 1.50 12.88 7.19
CA ALA A 10 2.50 13.80 7.74
C ALA A 10 3.09 13.28 9.06
N ALA A 11 2.27 12.72 9.95
CA ALA A 11 2.74 12.09 11.18
C ALA A 11 3.69 10.90 10.89
N LEU A 12 3.33 10.02 9.95
CA LEU A 12 4.17 8.88 9.57
C LEU A 12 5.53 9.30 8.98
N ARG A 13 5.57 10.39 8.21
CA ARG A 13 6.83 10.95 7.65
C ARG A 13 7.81 11.43 8.71
N THR A 14 7.34 11.68 9.94
CA THR A 14 8.19 12.15 11.03
C THR A 14 8.41 11.10 12.11
N ASP A 15 7.67 9.99 12.08
CA ASP A 15 7.83 8.87 13.02
C ASP A 15 9.16 8.13 12.74
N PRO A 16 10.11 8.11 13.71
CA PRO A 16 11.38 7.40 13.54
C PRO A 16 11.19 5.89 13.29
N ALA A 17 10.11 5.30 13.81
CA ALA A 17 9.78 3.90 13.58
C ALA A 17 9.35 3.62 12.13
N MET A 18 9.06 4.67 11.35
CA MET A 18 8.72 4.62 9.93
C MET A 18 9.86 5.08 9.01
N SER A 19 11.06 5.31 9.55
CA SER A 19 12.21 5.85 8.79
C SER A 19 12.48 5.15 7.47
N LEU A 20 12.35 3.83 7.45
CA LEU A 20 12.50 2.99 6.26
C LEU A 20 11.46 3.27 5.16
N LEU A 21 10.28 3.79 5.51
CA LEU A 21 9.21 4.15 4.58
C LEU A 21 9.11 5.65 4.27
N HIS A 22 9.91 6.52 4.91
CA HIS A 22 9.84 7.97 4.70
C HIS A 22 9.94 8.35 3.22
N ARG A 23 10.95 7.82 2.53
CA ARG A 23 11.12 8.05 1.08
C ARG A 23 9.90 7.59 0.28
N SER A 24 9.32 6.45 0.63
CA SER A 24 8.12 5.94 -0.04
C SER A 24 6.93 6.87 0.21
N LEU A 25 6.71 7.32 1.44
CA LEU A 25 5.64 8.26 1.78
C LEU A 25 5.81 9.61 1.08
N ASP A 26 7.03 10.07 0.85
CA ASP A 26 7.32 11.31 0.11
C ASP A 26 7.09 11.14 -1.40
N VAL A 27 7.47 9.99 -1.96
CA VAL A 27 7.30 9.71 -3.40
C VAL A 27 5.84 9.48 -3.76
N TYR A 28 5.09 8.78 -2.90
CA TYR A 28 3.77 8.27 -3.25
C TYR A 28 2.61 9.17 -2.80
N TYR A 29 2.85 10.13 -1.89
CA TYR A 29 1.82 11.05 -1.40
C TYR A 29 2.23 12.52 -1.50
N GLY A 30 1.25 13.41 -1.69
CA GLY A 30 1.45 14.87 -1.66
C GLY A 30 1.65 15.53 -3.02
N ASP A 31 1.57 14.76 -4.12
CA ASP A 31 1.56 15.28 -5.49
C ASP A 31 0.16 15.12 -6.10
N ALA A 32 -0.60 16.23 -6.11
CA ALA A 32 -1.96 16.26 -6.61
C ALA A 32 -2.08 15.99 -8.12
N GLU A 33 -1.05 16.32 -8.91
CA GLU A 33 -1.04 16.06 -10.35
C GLU A 33 -0.82 14.56 -10.62
N ARG A 34 0.10 13.94 -9.89
CA ARG A 34 0.29 12.48 -9.92
C ARG A 34 -0.98 11.75 -9.50
N ASP A 35 -1.63 12.20 -8.42
CA ASP A 35 -2.90 11.64 -7.96
C ASP A 35 -3.98 11.71 -9.04
N ALA A 36 -4.18 12.89 -9.65
CA ALA A 36 -5.18 13.09 -10.71
C ALA A 36 -4.89 12.22 -11.94
N ARG A 37 -3.61 12.05 -12.32
CA ARG A 37 -3.22 11.15 -13.41
C ARG A 37 -3.50 9.68 -13.10
N MET A 38 -3.30 9.26 -11.86
CA MET A 38 -3.60 7.90 -11.41
C MET A 38 -5.10 7.64 -11.42
N ASP A 39 -5.90 8.58 -10.91
CA ASP A 39 -7.37 8.51 -10.93
C ASP A 39 -7.90 8.47 -12.37
N ALA A 40 -7.37 9.29 -13.28
CA ALA A 40 -7.74 9.29 -14.69
C ALA A 40 -7.37 7.98 -15.41
N PHE A 41 -6.27 7.33 -15.01
CA PHE A 41 -5.91 6.02 -15.54
C PHE A 41 -6.88 4.94 -15.09
N TYR A 42 -7.17 4.87 -13.78
CA TYR A 42 -8.00 3.82 -13.20
C TYR A 42 -9.50 4.00 -13.44
N SER A 43 -10.00 5.21 -13.65
CA SER A 43 -11.43 5.48 -13.95
C SER A 43 -11.93 4.82 -15.25
N ARG A 44 -11.01 4.33 -16.09
CA ARG A 44 -11.31 3.55 -17.29
C ARG A 44 -11.70 2.10 -16.99
N PHE A 45 -11.43 1.63 -15.77
CA PHE A 45 -11.58 0.23 -15.36
C PHE A 45 -12.36 0.07 -14.05
N VAL A 46 -12.41 1.12 -13.23
CA VAL A 46 -13.02 1.11 -11.89
C VAL A 46 -14.15 2.11 -11.85
N ALA A 47 -15.34 1.65 -11.48
CA ALA A 47 -16.51 2.46 -11.21
C ALA A 47 -16.78 2.58 -9.71
N GLU A 48 -17.65 3.53 -9.34
CA GLU A 48 -18.14 3.67 -7.98
C GLU A 48 -18.80 2.38 -7.50
N GLY A 49 -18.45 1.93 -6.30
CA GLY A 49 -18.97 0.70 -5.69
C GLY A 49 -18.28 -0.59 -6.12
N ASP A 50 -17.39 -0.57 -7.12
CA ASP A 50 -16.61 -1.74 -7.51
C ASP A 50 -15.73 -2.25 -6.37
N LEU A 51 -15.46 -3.56 -6.37
CA LEU A 51 -14.50 -4.18 -5.46
C LEU A 51 -13.14 -4.33 -6.14
N VAL A 52 -12.12 -3.68 -5.58
CA VAL A 52 -10.74 -3.71 -6.07
C VAL A 52 -9.85 -4.49 -5.10
N PHE A 53 -9.03 -5.39 -5.62
CA PHE A 53 -7.99 -6.08 -4.86
C PHE A 53 -6.65 -5.42 -5.17
N ASP A 54 -6.02 -4.81 -4.17
CA ASP A 54 -4.70 -4.19 -4.28
C ASP A 54 -3.65 -5.11 -3.67
N VAL A 55 -2.95 -5.87 -4.52
CA VAL A 55 -2.00 -6.91 -4.10
C VAL A 55 -0.58 -6.36 -4.09
N GLY A 56 0.07 -6.39 -2.92
CA GLY A 56 1.35 -5.70 -2.71
C GLY A 56 1.14 -4.20 -2.50
N SER A 57 0.15 -3.85 -1.66
CA SER A 57 -0.34 -2.47 -1.49
C SER A 57 0.73 -1.49 -0.97
N HIS A 58 1.81 -2.00 -0.36
CA HIS A 58 2.92 -1.19 0.13
C HIS A 58 2.43 -0.07 1.07
N VAL A 59 2.70 1.21 0.77
CA VAL A 59 2.22 2.34 1.60
C VAL A 59 0.79 2.79 1.26
N GLY A 60 0.19 2.30 0.17
CA GLY A 60 -1.24 2.43 -0.11
C GLY A 60 -1.68 3.60 -1.00
N ASP A 61 -0.83 4.19 -1.85
CA ASP A 61 -1.26 5.29 -2.74
C ASP A 61 -2.33 4.85 -3.74
N HIS A 62 -2.26 3.60 -4.20
CA HIS A 62 -3.31 3.02 -5.04
C HIS A 62 -4.66 2.92 -4.30
N ILE A 63 -4.66 2.57 -3.01
CA ILE A 63 -5.89 2.63 -2.18
C ILE A 63 -6.47 4.04 -2.22
N ALA A 64 -5.65 5.09 -2.07
CA ALA A 64 -6.14 6.47 -2.12
C ALA A 64 -6.85 6.77 -3.45
N SER A 65 -6.30 6.32 -4.58
CA SER A 65 -6.92 6.49 -5.90
C SER A 65 -8.24 5.76 -6.03
N PHE A 66 -8.28 4.46 -5.72
CA PHE A 66 -9.51 3.67 -5.79
C PHE A 66 -10.61 4.21 -4.88
N ARG A 67 -10.24 4.70 -3.69
CA ARG A 67 -11.19 5.34 -2.77
C ARG A 67 -11.71 6.68 -3.28
N ARG A 68 -10.89 7.49 -3.96
CA ARG A 68 -11.36 8.72 -4.64
C ARG A 68 -12.33 8.41 -5.79
N LEU A 69 -12.18 7.25 -6.43
CA LEU A 69 -13.12 6.74 -7.44
C LEU A 69 -14.37 6.07 -6.85
N GLY A 70 -14.51 6.01 -5.51
CA GLY A 70 -15.67 5.43 -4.83
C GLY A 70 -15.68 3.91 -4.74
N ALA A 71 -14.57 3.24 -5.07
CA ALA A 71 -14.46 1.78 -5.01
C ALA A 71 -14.21 1.27 -3.59
N ARG A 72 -14.58 0.02 -3.32
CA ARG A 72 -14.21 -0.73 -2.12
C ARG A 72 -12.88 -1.42 -2.35
N VAL A 73 -12.00 -1.45 -1.35
CA VAL A 73 -10.63 -1.95 -1.52
C VAL A 73 -10.33 -3.07 -0.53
N VAL A 74 -9.82 -4.19 -1.04
CA VAL A 74 -9.16 -5.23 -0.24
C VAL A 74 -7.66 -5.12 -0.54
N ALA A 75 -6.91 -4.53 0.37
CA ALA A 75 -5.47 -4.34 0.25
C ALA A 75 -4.74 -5.49 0.92
N VAL A 76 -3.92 -6.20 0.15
CA VAL A 76 -3.09 -7.31 0.62
C VAL A 76 -1.64 -6.85 0.65
N GLU A 77 -1.01 -6.95 1.81
CA GLU A 77 0.39 -6.58 1.98
C GLU A 77 1.04 -7.52 3.02
N PRO A 78 2.16 -8.18 2.71
CA PRO A 78 2.81 -9.08 3.66
C PRO A 78 3.75 -8.38 4.64
N GLN A 79 4.23 -7.17 4.35
CA GLN A 79 5.28 -6.53 5.14
C GLN A 79 4.71 -5.80 6.37
N PRO A 80 5.12 -6.15 7.61
CA PRO A 80 4.55 -5.57 8.83
C PRO A 80 4.67 -4.04 8.92
N LEU A 81 5.78 -3.47 8.43
CA LEU A 81 5.98 -2.03 8.47
C LEU A 81 5.03 -1.28 7.53
N CYS A 82 4.83 -1.81 6.32
CA CYS A 82 3.83 -1.31 5.37
C CYS A 82 2.42 -1.43 5.96
N LEU A 83 2.09 -2.57 6.58
CA LEU A 83 0.81 -2.75 7.28
C LEU A 83 0.56 -1.73 8.38
N ARG A 84 1.60 -1.36 9.14
CA ARG A 84 1.47 -0.32 10.16
C ARG A 84 1.16 1.04 9.54
N ALA A 85 1.78 1.38 8.40
CA ALA A 85 1.44 2.60 7.66
C ALA A 85 0.00 2.53 7.12
N LEU A 86 -0.40 1.42 6.47
CA LEU A 86 -1.75 1.22 5.95
C LEU A 86 -2.82 1.34 7.05
N ARG A 87 -2.60 0.70 8.22
CA ARG A 87 -3.51 0.81 9.36
C ARG A 87 -3.61 2.26 9.86
N ALA A 88 -2.49 2.96 9.97
CA ALA A 88 -2.51 4.37 10.37
C ALA A 88 -3.31 5.23 9.36
N ILE A 89 -3.13 5.01 8.06
CA ILE A 89 -3.77 5.84 7.03
C ILE A 89 -5.25 5.49 6.84
N TYR A 90 -5.61 4.21 6.84
CA TYR A 90 -6.90 3.71 6.31
C TYR A 90 -7.78 2.94 7.30
N ALA A 91 -7.37 2.68 8.55
CA ALA A 91 -8.17 1.83 9.47
C ALA A 91 -9.58 2.37 9.80
N ASP A 92 -9.83 3.66 9.57
CA ASP A 92 -11.14 4.28 9.83
C ASP A 92 -12.02 4.37 8.56
N ASP A 93 -11.55 3.88 7.40
CA ASP A 93 -12.35 3.81 6.17
C ASP A 93 -13.01 2.44 6.09
N ASP A 94 -14.32 2.38 6.31
CA ASP A 94 -15.09 1.14 6.34
C ASP A 94 -15.20 0.43 4.97
N GLN A 95 -14.79 1.11 3.89
CA GLN A 95 -14.68 0.53 2.56
C GLN A 95 -13.27 -0.01 2.25
N VAL A 96 -12.34 0.04 3.20
CA VAL A 96 -10.98 -0.53 3.07
C VAL A 96 -10.81 -1.70 4.02
N THR A 97 -10.49 -2.87 3.48
CA THR A 97 -10.10 -4.06 4.23
C THR A 97 -8.60 -4.30 4.06
N LEU A 98 -7.86 -4.40 5.16
CA LEU A 98 -6.42 -4.68 5.16
C LEU A 98 -6.16 -6.15 5.49
N VAL A 99 -5.40 -6.83 4.64
CA VAL A 99 -5.05 -8.25 4.78
C VAL A 99 -3.54 -8.40 4.84
N GLU A 100 -3.04 -8.86 6.00
CA GLU A 100 -1.62 -9.14 6.21
C GLU A 100 -1.27 -10.54 5.67
N ALA A 101 -0.99 -10.64 4.36
CA ALA A 101 -0.73 -11.92 3.71
C ALA A 101 0.13 -11.78 2.43
N VAL A 102 0.71 -12.91 2.01
CA VAL A 102 1.25 -13.08 0.66
C VAL A 102 0.16 -13.72 -0.21
N CYS A 103 -0.10 -13.16 -1.39
CA CYS A 103 -1.01 -13.79 -2.37
C CYS A 103 -0.31 -14.96 -3.09
N GLY A 104 -0.95 -16.12 -3.11
CA GLY A 104 -0.47 -17.33 -3.79
C GLY A 104 -1.62 -18.17 -4.35
N ALA A 105 -1.28 -19.22 -5.10
CA ALA A 105 -2.25 -20.07 -5.78
C ALA A 105 -3.12 -20.92 -4.84
N ALA A 106 -2.66 -21.17 -3.61
CA ALA A 106 -3.39 -21.93 -2.61
C ALA A 106 -3.17 -21.32 -1.21
N PRO A 107 -4.12 -21.49 -0.28
CA PRO A 107 -3.93 -21.12 1.12
C PRO A 107 -2.77 -21.90 1.75
N GLY A 108 -1.99 -21.23 2.59
CA GLY A 108 -0.88 -21.84 3.29
C GLY A 108 0.04 -20.79 3.91
N SER A 109 1.19 -21.25 4.40
CA SER A 109 2.25 -20.37 4.90
C SER A 109 3.47 -20.50 4.00
N THR A 110 4.15 -19.38 3.76
CA THR A 110 5.40 -19.34 3.01
C THR A 110 6.42 -18.47 3.74
N ARG A 111 7.69 -18.65 3.41
CA ARG A 111 8.75 -17.76 3.90
C ARG A 111 8.70 -16.46 3.11
N PHE A 112 8.59 -15.34 3.83
CA PHE A 112 8.71 -14.01 3.25
C PHE A 112 10.08 -13.42 3.63
N HIS A 113 10.89 -13.12 2.63
CA HIS A 113 12.22 -12.55 2.79
C HIS A 113 12.08 -11.03 2.81
N VAL A 114 12.26 -10.43 3.99
CA VAL A 114 12.17 -8.98 4.18
C VAL A 114 13.55 -8.37 4.02
N ASN A 115 13.68 -7.42 3.10
CA ASN A 115 14.88 -6.61 2.99
C ASN A 115 14.75 -5.37 3.87
N SER A 116 15.24 -5.48 5.10
CA SER A 116 15.19 -4.37 6.06
C SER A 116 16.04 -3.16 5.65
N ALA A 117 17.01 -3.33 4.75
CA ALA A 117 17.85 -2.23 4.23
C ALA A 117 17.21 -1.52 3.03
N ASN A 118 16.36 -2.21 2.26
CA ASN A 118 15.57 -1.64 1.18
C ASN A 118 14.14 -2.24 1.19
N PRO A 119 13.21 -1.62 1.96
CA PRO A 119 11.87 -2.14 2.20
C PRO A 119 11.02 -2.39 0.95
N THR A 120 11.39 -1.77 -0.17
CA THR A 120 10.70 -1.94 -1.45
C THR A 120 11.08 -3.24 -2.17
N VAL A 121 12.07 -3.99 -1.66
CA VAL A 121 12.62 -5.21 -2.28
C VAL A 121 12.50 -6.38 -1.31
N SER A 122 11.27 -6.69 -0.89
CA SER A 122 10.94 -7.90 -0.13
C SER A 122 10.26 -8.93 -1.06
N THR A 123 10.46 -10.23 -0.81
CA THR A 123 9.95 -11.26 -1.74
C THR A 123 9.65 -12.59 -1.06
N ALA A 124 8.64 -13.30 -1.54
CA ALA A 124 8.40 -14.71 -1.21
C ALA A 124 9.17 -15.67 -2.13
N SER A 125 9.86 -15.17 -3.16
CA SER A 125 10.59 -15.99 -4.13
C SER A 125 12.05 -16.14 -3.73
N PRO A 126 12.50 -17.36 -3.40
CA PRO A 126 13.93 -17.59 -3.16
C PRO A 126 14.77 -17.41 -4.43
N ASP A 127 14.16 -17.45 -5.62
CA ASP A 127 14.85 -17.26 -6.89
C ASP A 127 15.21 -15.79 -7.09
N PHE A 128 14.33 -14.87 -6.70
CA PHE A 128 14.64 -13.43 -6.70
C PHE A 128 15.75 -13.10 -5.70
N VAL A 129 15.78 -13.77 -4.55
CA VAL A 129 16.88 -13.61 -3.59
C VAL A 129 18.22 -14.03 -4.21
N ARG A 130 18.28 -15.23 -4.81
CA ARG A 130 19.51 -15.74 -5.44
C ARG A 130 19.99 -14.91 -6.64
N ALA A 131 19.07 -14.29 -7.38
CA ALA A 131 19.42 -13.45 -8.52
C ALA A 131 19.96 -12.06 -8.15
N ALA A 132 19.81 -11.65 -6.88
CA ALA A 132 20.26 -10.36 -6.37
C ALA A 132 21.61 -10.44 -5.62
N GLU A 133 22.16 -11.65 -5.46
CA GLU A 133 23.52 -11.92 -4.97
C GLU A 133 24.55 -11.81 -6.11
#